data_AF-A0A7R5KZ92-F1
#
_entry.id   AF-A0A7R5KZ92-F1
#
_cell.length_a   1.000
_cell.length_b   1.000
_cell.length_c   1.000
_cell.angle_alpha   90.00
_cell.angle_beta   90.00
_cell.angle_gamma   90.00
#
_symmetry.space_group_name_H-M   'P 1'
#
loop_
_entity.id
_entity.type
_entity.pdbx_description
1 polymer ?
#
loop_
_entity_poly.entity_id
_entity_poly.type
_entity_poly.pdbx_seq_one_letter_code
_entity_poly.pdbx_strand_id
1 'polypeptide(L)'
;MAAAAAPPPPRSPRPSRVPPHGPPARPEPPGPGNSRTPPRGLRQHMERHVPVHALPEEIRKMSRDETVCKYCGVSYLILHEFKVMEEKVKAMEKEIKFYEGSIEREQRLQAELQALYRDLERYRAASESKSERIKSLTMELKTKQEEFKNVKADLQYFQEEKEAAYKQSQVLRSTLEHHCSTLNKAVSLFPFIRSELDSIKEVISTNLENWAAMKEEISLQIKTVSKEALTEIPKLNQRLAKSQRENECLQEKVKHLTGVADTVELKTQQLQTSLQQGNELQSRCRELQKETLDLTNQVETTGLQLQKVTAELDHYKKLLMMKSTELEVCQNELKKMKYENGISESRLTKELKEKEESLLICQQVCKHLQEEVAEKERKEEDLKRRTGRSESELETLKTLLSQTEEEVVMLKQERELMVVSHQTRTEQLQEALRQKMRSEETWREKLEMDLAKGEARQKEAILKVKEEARVELDLERQKQQELITKYQRDHEELQKKIPGLISSATKSLRMEAEILEKKLQDAQMKLAEKDGDKEKEIQSLKRLISELEFQLTMEKNNNESFLDKLRKEMKHKSDELEKLTQERTQLIHSLSQVQEEVY
;
A
#
# COMPACT_ATOMS: atom_id res chain seq x y z
N MET A 1 -15.23 9.64 91.89
CA MET A 1 -13.88 10.25 91.97
C MET A 1 -12.85 9.23 91.50
N ALA A 2 -12.41 9.36 90.25
CA ALA A 2 -11.17 8.79 89.70
C ALA A 2 -10.94 9.53 88.38
N ALA A 3 -9.99 10.46 88.37
CA ALA A 3 -9.61 11.24 87.20
C ALA A 3 -8.63 10.43 86.35
N ALA A 4 -8.99 10.14 85.11
CA ALA A 4 -8.08 9.56 84.13
C ALA A 4 -7.76 10.63 83.08
N ALA A 5 -6.47 10.99 83.02
CA ALA A 5 -5.90 12.01 82.17
C ALA A 5 -5.90 11.58 80.69
N ALA A 6 -6.21 12.53 79.80
CA ALA A 6 -6.07 12.37 78.36
C ALA A 6 -4.59 12.51 77.94
N PRO A 7 -4.10 11.76 76.93
CA PRO A 7 -2.77 11.94 76.38
C PRO A 7 -2.75 13.07 75.34
N PRO A 8 -1.59 13.74 75.11
CA PRO A 8 -1.48 14.80 74.12
C PRO A 8 -1.35 14.23 72.70
N PRO A 9 -1.73 15.00 71.65
CA PRO A 9 -1.64 14.53 70.27
C PRO A 9 -0.19 14.51 69.75
N PRO A 10 0.13 13.65 68.77
CA PRO A 10 1.47 13.53 68.22
C PRO A 10 1.83 14.72 67.31
N ARG A 11 3.09 15.13 67.40
CA ARG A 11 3.72 16.19 66.59
C ARG A 11 3.80 15.76 65.13
N SER A 12 3.36 16.65 64.24
CA SER A 12 3.51 16.55 62.79
C SER A 12 5.00 16.58 62.37
N PRO A 13 5.46 15.75 61.42
CA PRO A 13 6.79 15.91 60.85
C PRO A 13 6.83 17.09 59.87
N ARG A 14 7.87 17.93 59.99
CA ARG A 14 8.25 18.93 58.99
C ARG A 14 8.54 18.25 57.64
N PRO A 15 8.18 18.85 56.50
CA PRO A 15 8.65 18.39 55.21
C PRO A 15 10.10 18.82 54.98
N SER A 16 10.96 17.85 54.68
CA SER A 16 12.33 18.04 54.22
C SER A 16 12.34 18.76 52.87
N ARG A 17 13.03 19.90 52.82
CA ARG A 17 13.38 20.58 51.56
C ARG A 17 14.38 19.72 50.79
N VAL A 18 13.97 19.23 49.62
CA VAL A 18 14.87 18.73 48.57
C VAL A 18 15.03 19.84 47.53
N PRO A 19 16.26 20.13 47.05
CA PRO A 19 16.52 21.21 46.09
C PRO A 19 16.07 20.83 44.67
N PRO A 20 15.77 21.82 43.80
CA PRO A 20 15.40 21.55 42.41
C PRO A 20 16.65 21.19 41.60
N HIS A 21 16.72 19.95 41.12
CA HIS A 21 17.60 19.60 40.01
C HIS A 21 17.00 20.17 38.72
N GLY A 22 17.79 20.98 38.02
CA GLY A 22 17.44 21.63 36.77
C GLY A 22 17.16 20.63 35.62
N PRO A 23 16.48 21.10 34.56
CA PRO A 23 16.17 20.26 33.41
C PRO A 23 17.43 19.91 32.62
N PRO A 24 17.50 18.71 32.01
CA PRO A 24 18.62 18.29 31.19
C PRO A 24 18.68 19.07 29.87
N ALA A 25 19.91 19.32 29.43
CA ALA A 25 20.26 19.99 28.19
C ALA A 25 19.60 19.35 26.96
N ARG A 26 19.09 20.21 26.07
CA ARG A 26 18.72 19.86 24.70
C ARG A 26 19.97 19.35 23.94
N PRO A 27 19.86 18.30 23.13
CA PRO A 27 20.83 18.07 22.07
C PRO A 27 20.61 19.11 20.97
N GLU A 28 21.66 19.86 20.65
CA GLU A 28 21.72 20.68 19.45
C GLU A 28 21.63 19.80 18.19
N PRO A 29 20.98 20.27 17.12
CA PRO A 29 20.95 19.56 15.84
C PRO A 29 22.34 19.64 15.17
N PRO A 30 22.80 18.58 14.48
CA PRO A 30 24.01 18.69 13.68
C PRO A 30 23.74 19.66 12.52
N GLY A 31 24.53 20.73 12.45
CA GLY A 31 24.51 21.69 11.36
C GLY A 31 24.83 21.06 10.00
N PRO A 32 24.45 21.72 8.90
CA PRO A 32 24.67 21.21 7.56
C PRO A 32 26.17 21.26 7.25
N GLY A 33 26.79 20.08 7.12
CA GLY A 33 28.13 19.93 6.57
C GLY A 33 28.15 20.37 5.12
N ASN A 34 28.48 21.64 4.89
CA ASN A 34 28.95 22.15 3.61
C ASN A 34 30.35 21.61 3.33
N SER A 35 30.46 20.57 2.52
CA SER A 35 31.70 20.19 1.84
C SER A 35 31.41 20.01 0.34
N ARG A 36 31.12 21.12 -0.35
CA ARG A 36 31.35 21.23 -1.79
C ARG A 36 32.86 21.34 -2.02
N THR A 37 33.55 20.21 -2.02
CA THR A 37 34.79 20.07 -2.77
C THR A 37 34.41 19.81 -4.23
N PRO A 38 34.84 20.65 -5.20
CA PRO A 38 34.65 20.31 -6.60
C PRO A 38 35.59 19.14 -6.93
N PRO A 39 35.16 18.17 -7.76
CA PRO A 39 36.13 17.26 -8.35
C PRO A 39 37.04 18.09 -9.28
N ARG A 40 38.23 18.41 -8.78
CA ARG A 40 39.37 18.74 -9.63
C ARG A 40 39.65 17.50 -10.48
N GLY A 41 39.58 17.66 -11.79
CA GLY A 41 40.28 16.75 -12.70
C GLY A 41 39.47 16.25 -13.88
N LEU A 42 39.04 17.13 -14.77
CA LEU A 42 38.94 16.83 -16.21
C LEU A 42 39.35 18.06 -17.02
N ARG A 43 40.58 18.55 -16.79
CA ARG A 43 41.39 19.02 -17.94
C ARG A 43 42.09 17.78 -18.46
N GLN A 44 41.42 17.04 -19.34
CA GLN A 44 42.16 16.19 -20.26
C GLN A 44 42.95 17.17 -21.13
N HIS A 45 44.26 17.20 -20.90
CA HIS A 45 45.18 17.46 -22.00
C HIS A 45 44.66 16.64 -23.19
N MET A 46 44.34 17.27 -24.32
CA MET A 46 44.33 16.53 -25.58
C MET A 46 45.80 16.20 -25.87
N GLU A 47 46.34 15.21 -25.14
CA GLU A 47 47.57 14.54 -25.54
C GLU A 47 47.36 14.11 -26.99
N ARG A 48 48.20 14.62 -27.89
CA ARG A 48 48.23 14.15 -29.26
C ARG A 48 48.40 12.64 -29.20
N HIS A 49 47.37 11.91 -29.57
CA HIS A 49 47.43 10.47 -29.64
C HIS A 49 48.52 10.09 -30.64
N VAL A 50 49.63 9.56 -30.15
CA VAL A 50 50.62 8.89 -31.00
C VAL A 50 50.15 7.45 -31.09
N PRO A 51 49.82 6.93 -32.29
CA PRO A 51 49.34 5.56 -32.43
C PRO A 51 50.32 4.58 -31.77
N VAL A 52 49.83 3.78 -30.81
CA VAL A 52 50.64 2.86 -30.00
C VAL A 52 51.29 1.75 -30.84
N HIS A 53 50.77 1.52 -32.05
CA HIS A 53 51.36 0.64 -33.04
C HIS A 53 51.60 1.43 -34.34
N ALA A 54 52.83 1.36 -34.86
CA ALA A 54 53.11 1.89 -36.19
C ALA A 54 52.26 1.13 -37.22
N LEU A 55 51.72 1.85 -38.21
CA LEU A 55 50.96 1.23 -39.29
C LEU A 55 51.79 0.11 -39.94
N PRO A 56 51.17 -1.03 -40.31
CA PRO A 56 51.84 -2.13 -41.01
C PRO A 56 52.69 -1.61 -42.17
N GLU A 57 53.85 -2.23 -42.41
CA GLU A 57 54.83 -1.72 -43.39
C GLU A 57 54.24 -1.55 -44.78
N GLU A 58 53.25 -2.36 -45.13
CA GLU A 58 52.50 -2.33 -46.38
C GLU A 58 51.84 -0.97 -46.57
N ILE A 59 51.19 -0.43 -45.53
CA ILE A 59 50.48 0.86 -45.59
C ILE A 59 51.47 2.02 -45.59
N ARG A 60 52.60 1.89 -44.88
CA ARG A 60 53.66 2.92 -44.85
C ARG A 60 54.41 3.08 -46.18
N LYS A 61 54.41 2.04 -47.02
CA LYS A 61 55.06 2.04 -48.35
C LYS A 61 54.11 2.38 -49.49
N MET A 62 52.80 2.50 -49.24
CA MET A 62 51.83 2.96 -50.26
C MET A 62 52.05 4.44 -50.61
N SER A 63 51.81 4.79 -51.87
CA SER A 63 51.89 6.17 -52.34
C SER A 63 50.75 7.01 -51.73
N ARG A 64 50.96 8.33 -51.57
CA ARG A 64 49.96 9.23 -50.95
C ARG A 64 48.60 9.19 -51.67
N ASP A 65 48.60 8.92 -52.98
CA ASP A 65 47.40 8.86 -53.81
C ASP A 65 46.53 7.61 -53.58
N GLU A 66 47.07 6.60 -52.88
CA GLU A 66 46.39 5.34 -52.55
C GLU A 66 45.77 5.36 -51.14
N THR A 67 46.31 6.19 -50.24
CA THR A 67 45.84 6.34 -48.84
C THR A 67 44.85 7.50 -48.66
N VAL A 68 44.62 8.27 -49.73
CA VAL A 68 43.78 9.46 -49.75
C VAL A 68 42.69 9.31 -50.81
N CYS A 69 41.46 9.70 -50.50
CA CYS A 69 40.38 9.68 -51.47
C CYS A 69 40.61 10.70 -52.58
N LYS A 70 40.64 10.25 -53.84
CA LYS A 70 40.88 11.11 -55.02
C LYS A 70 39.83 12.21 -55.24
N TYR A 71 38.64 12.08 -54.66
CA TYR A 71 37.55 13.04 -54.84
C TYR A 71 37.49 14.13 -53.75
N CYS A 72 37.83 13.81 -52.50
CA CYS A 72 37.72 14.76 -51.39
C CYS A 72 39.05 15.05 -50.66
N GLY A 73 40.14 14.36 -51.01
CA GLY A 73 41.48 14.63 -50.44
C GLY A 73 41.66 14.19 -48.98
N VAL A 74 40.69 13.51 -48.37
CA VAL A 74 40.77 13.04 -46.98
C VAL A 74 41.47 11.68 -46.93
N SER A 75 42.40 11.52 -45.98
CA SER A 75 43.06 10.25 -45.73
C SER A 75 42.07 9.23 -45.15
N TYR A 76 42.02 8.04 -45.75
CA TYR A 76 41.16 6.94 -45.28
C TYR A 76 41.52 6.49 -43.85
N LEU A 77 42.77 6.68 -43.43
CA LEU A 77 43.24 6.38 -42.07
C LEU A 77 42.66 7.36 -41.05
N ILE A 78 42.66 8.66 -41.38
CA ILE A 78 42.07 9.71 -40.54
C ILE A 78 40.55 9.52 -40.45
N LEU A 79 39.89 9.19 -41.56
CA LEU A 79 38.46 8.90 -41.57
C LEU A 79 38.10 7.66 -40.71
N HIS A 80 38.94 6.62 -40.74
CA HIS A 80 38.77 5.45 -39.88
C HIS A 80 38.93 5.81 -38.39
N GLU A 81 39.95 6.59 -38.02
CA GLU A 81 40.14 7.06 -36.64
C GLU A 81 38.97 7.91 -36.14
N PHE A 82 38.45 8.83 -36.98
CA PHE A 82 37.24 9.59 -36.64
C PHE A 82 36.03 8.68 -36.45
N LYS A 83 35.85 7.67 -37.30
CA LYS A 83 34.74 6.73 -37.18
C LYS A 83 34.85 5.89 -35.89
N VAL A 84 36.05 5.43 -35.55
CA VAL A 84 36.31 4.71 -34.29
C VAL A 84 36.04 5.62 -33.08
N MET A 85 36.43 6.90 -33.15
CA MET A 85 36.13 7.86 -32.09
C MET A 85 34.64 8.18 -31.98
N GLU A 86 33.92 8.30 -33.11
CA GLU A 86 32.47 8.49 -33.13
C GLU A 86 31.74 7.28 -32.53
N GLU A 87 32.19 6.05 -32.84
CA GLU A 87 31.68 4.83 -32.24
C GLU A 87 31.95 4.77 -30.73
N LYS A 88 33.15 5.19 -30.28
CA LYS A 88 33.48 5.31 -28.84
C LYS A 88 32.63 6.36 -28.13
N VAL A 89 32.39 7.52 -28.75
CA VAL A 89 31.50 8.56 -28.19
C VAL A 89 30.07 8.03 -28.10
N LYS A 90 29.57 7.36 -29.14
CA LYS A 90 28.24 6.72 -29.10
C LYS A 90 28.16 5.63 -28.02
N ALA A 91 29.23 4.89 -27.78
CA ALA A 91 29.30 3.92 -26.68
C ALA A 91 29.26 4.62 -25.31
N MET A 92 30.07 5.66 -25.11
CA MET A 92 30.06 6.45 -23.87
C MET A 92 28.72 7.16 -23.63
N GLU A 93 28.07 7.69 -24.66
CA GLU A 93 26.73 8.31 -24.53
C GLU A 93 25.68 7.29 -24.07
N LYS A 94 25.77 6.03 -24.53
CA LYS A 94 24.90 4.95 -24.05
C LYS A 94 25.19 4.60 -22.60
N GLU A 95 26.45 4.56 -22.20
CA GLU A 95 26.86 4.32 -20.81
C GLU A 95 26.38 5.47 -19.89
N ILE A 96 26.54 6.73 -20.30
CA ILE A 96 26.05 7.89 -19.54
C ILE A 96 24.54 7.81 -19.34
N LYS A 97 23.76 7.56 -20.40
CA LYS A 97 22.30 7.40 -20.29
C LYS A 97 21.91 6.25 -19.35
N PHE A 98 22.68 5.16 -19.36
CA PHE A 98 22.47 4.06 -18.41
C PHE A 98 22.73 4.50 -16.96
N TYR A 99 23.82 5.21 -16.71
CA TYR A 99 24.14 5.73 -15.37
C TYR A 99 23.17 6.81 -14.90
N GLU A 100 22.71 7.71 -15.76
CA GLU A 100 21.65 8.68 -15.47
C GLU A 100 20.38 7.97 -14.99
N GLY A 101 19.92 6.98 -15.74
CA GLY A 101 18.76 6.17 -15.32
C GLY A 101 19.00 5.40 -14.02
N SER A 102 20.25 5.02 -13.71
CA SER A 102 20.60 4.41 -12.42
C SER A 102 20.55 5.40 -11.27
N ILE A 103 21.03 6.63 -11.48
CA ILE A 103 20.97 7.70 -10.48
C ILE A 103 19.51 8.06 -10.19
N GLU A 104 18.66 8.17 -11.20
CA GLU A 104 17.23 8.44 -11.02
C GLU A 104 16.49 7.32 -10.25
N ARG A 105 16.87 6.05 -10.48
CA ARG A 105 16.36 4.93 -9.69
C ARG A 105 16.81 5.03 -8.23
N GLU A 106 18.09 5.29 -7.99
CA GLU A 106 18.63 5.45 -6.64
C GLU A 106 17.97 6.61 -5.88
N GLN A 107 17.77 7.75 -6.55
CA GLN A 107 17.07 8.89 -5.96
C GLN A 107 15.62 8.57 -5.60
N ARG A 108 14.90 7.84 -6.45
CA ARG A 108 13.54 7.37 -6.13
C ARG A 108 13.52 6.43 -4.93
N LEU A 109 14.40 5.44 -4.92
CA LEU A 109 14.54 4.50 -3.80
C LEU A 109 14.89 5.23 -2.50
N GLN A 110 15.76 6.24 -2.56
CA GLN A 110 16.12 7.04 -1.39
C GLN A 110 14.94 7.88 -0.89
N ALA A 111 14.12 8.43 -1.79
CA ALA A 111 12.91 9.16 -1.42
C ALA A 111 11.84 8.23 -0.82
N GLU A 112 11.64 7.04 -1.38
CA GLU A 112 10.75 6.01 -0.85
C GLU A 112 11.20 5.55 0.54
N LEU A 113 12.51 5.30 0.71
CA LEU A 113 13.09 4.92 2.00
C LEU A 113 12.88 6.02 3.05
N GLN A 114 13.07 7.30 2.70
CA GLN A 114 12.76 8.41 3.61
C GLN A 114 11.27 8.49 3.96
N ALA A 115 10.36 8.24 3.01
CA ALA A 115 8.93 8.21 3.27
C ALA A 115 8.58 7.08 4.26
N LEU A 116 9.13 5.88 4.04
CA LEU A 116 8.96 4.73 4.92
C LEU A 116 9.48 4.98 6.33
N TYR A 117 10.62 5.66 6.49
CA TYR A 117 11.14 6.03 7.81
C TYR A 117 10.18 6.97 8.56
N ARG A 118 9.64 7.99 7.88
CA ARG A 118 8.65 8.90 8.49
C ARG A 118 7.38 8.17 8.88
N ASP A 119 6.92 7.24 8.07
CA ASP A 119 5.74 6.42 8.39
C ASP A 119 6.01 5.53 9.60
N LEU A 120 7.18 4.90 9.68
CA LEU A 120 7.58 4.09 10.83
C LEU A 120 7.65 4.90 12.13
N GLU A 121 8.17 6.12 12.07
CA GLU A 121 8.17 7.04 13.22
C GLU A 121 6.75 7.42 13.66
N ARG A 122 5.85 7.71 12.72
CA ARG A 122 4.44 7.97 13.03
C ARG A 122 3.78 6.75 13.67
N TYR A 123 4.03 5.55 13.17
CA TYR A 123 3.51 4.32 13.77
C TYR A 123 4.06 4.09 15.17
N ARG A 124 5.36 4.36 15.40
CA ARG A 124 5.97 4.26 16.73
C ARG A 124 5.32 5.22 17.72
N ALA A 125 5.20 6.51 17.35
CA ALA A 125 4.55 7.50 18.21
C ALA A 125 3.09 7.16 18.51
N ALA A 126 2.34 6.67 17.51
CA ALA A 126 0.97 6.22 17.70
C ALA A 126 0.88 4.99 18.62
N SER A 127 1.83 4.06 18.50
CA SER A 127 1.92 2.88 19.37
C SER A 127 2.24 3.26 20.82
N GLU A 128 3.19 4.17 21.02
CA GLU A 128 3.56 4.71 22.34
C GLU A 128 2.38 5.43 23.00
N SER A 129 1.70 6.32 22.27
CA SER A 129 0.50 7.00 22.76
C SER A 129 -0.62 6.01 23.14
N LYS A 130 -0.84 4.97 22.35
CA LYS A 130 -1.79 3.89 22.68
C LYS A 130 -1.37 3.15 23.95
N SER A 131 -0.07 2.85 24.10
CA SER A 131 0.47 2.18 25.28
C SER A 131 0.31 3.02 26.55
N GLU A 132 0.57 4.33 26.48
CA GLU A 132 0.32 5.27 27.59
C GLU A 132 -1.16 5.34 27.97
N ARG A 133 -2.05 5.40 26.97
CA ARG A 133 -3.49 5.37 27.21
C ARG A 133 -3.93 4.08 27.90
N ILE A 134 -3.41 2.92 27.47
CA ILE A 134 -3.69 1.64 28.12
C ILE A 134 -3.19 1.64 29.57
N LYS A 135 -2.00 2.18 29.86
CA LYS A 135 -1.48 2.31 31.22
C LYS A 135 -2.38 3.17 32.11
N SER A 136 -2.84 4.33 31.61
CA SER A 136 -3.78 5.21 32.32
C SER A 136 -5.08 4.48 32.65
N LEU A 137 -5.70 3.86 31.63
CA LEU A 137 -6.95 3.11 31.82
C LEU A 137 -6.77 1.93 32.79
N THR A 138 -5.60 1.28 32.79
CA THR A 138 -5.29 0.21 33.73
C THR A 138 -5.21 0.72 35.18
N MET A 139 -4.64 1.91 35.40
CA MET A 139 -4.61 2.54 36.72
C MET A 139 -6.00 2.98 37.18
N GLU A 140 -6.81 3.55 36.29
CA GLU A 140 -8.20 3.91 36.58
C GLU A 140 -9.02 2.67 36.94
N LEU A 141 -8.88 1.58 36.18
CA LEU A 141 -9.55 0.32 36.44
C LEU A 141 -9.18 -0.25 37.81
N LYS A 142 -7.89 -0.26 38.17
CA LYS A 142 -7.44 -0.69 39.51
C LYS A 142 -8.03 0.17 40.62
N THR A 143 -8.09 1.49 40.40
CA THR A 143 -8.70 2.42 41.35
C THR A 143 -10.18 2.11 41.56
N LYS A 144 -10.93 1.93 40.45
CA LYS A 144 -12.35 1.55 40.50
C LYS A 144 -12.58 0.17 41.11
N GLN A 145 -11.67 -0.77 40.89
CA GLN A 145 -11.72 -2.08 41.51
C GLN A 145 -11.56 -1.98 43.03
N GLU A 146 -10.70 -1.10 43.54
CA GLU A 146 -10.53 -0.89 44.97
C GLU A 146 -11.72 -0.14 45.59
N GLU A 147 -12.22 0.91 44.93
CA GLU A 147 -13.48 1.57 45.33
C GLU A 147 -14.63 0.57 45.44
N PHE A 148 -14.76 -0.34 44.48
CA PHE A 148 -15.79 -1.38 44.51
C PHE A 148 -15.63 -2.35 45.68
N LYS A 149 -14.40 -2.73 46.05
CA LYS A 149 -14.16 -3.56 47.24
C LYS A 149 -14.57 -2.83 48.52
N ASN A 150 -14.26 -1.54 48.63
CA ASN A 150 -14.64 -0.73 49.78
C ASN A 150 -16.16 -0.64 49.91
N VAL A 151 -16.86 -0.29 48.82
CA VAL A 151 -18.33 -0.25 48.80
C VAL A 151 -18.94 -1.61 49.15
N LYS A 152 -18.32 -2.71 48.72
CA LYS A 152 -18.76 -4.05 49.09
C LYS A 152 -18.59 -4.34 50.58
N ALA A 153 -17.49 -3.90 51.18
CA ALA A 153 -17.27 -4.03 52.63
C ALA A 153 -18.28 -3.17 53.42
N ASP A 154 -18.53 -1.93 52.97
CA ASP A 154 -19.54 -1.05 53.58
C ASP A 154 -20.94 -1.67 53.49
N LEU A 155 -21.30 -2.28 52.36
CA LEU A 155 -22.59 -2.96 52.20
C LEU A 155 -22.74 -4.13 53.19
N GLN A 156 -21.68 -4.92 53.38
CA GLN A 156 -21.67 -6.01 54.37
C GLN A 156 -21.84 -5.45 55.79
N TYR A 157 -21.11 -4.40 56.13
CA TYR A 157 -21.24 -3.72 57.42
C TYR A 157 -22.67 -3.22 57.68
N PHE A 158 -23.27 -2.51 56.72
CA PHE A 158 -24.65 -2.03 56.86
C PHE A 158 -25.67 -3.17 56.94
N GLN A 159 -25.40 -4.30 56.29
CA GLN A 159 -26.26 -5.47 56.37
C GLN A 159 -26.21 -6.11 57.77
N GLU A 160 -25.03 -6.20 58.38
CA GLU A 160 -24.86 -6.66 59.77
C GLU A 160 -25.52 -5.69 60.76
N GLU A 161 -25.34 -4.38 60.58
CA GLU A 161 -25.96 -3.35 61.43
C GLU A 161 -27.50 -3.41 61.35
N LYS A 162 -28.05 -3.58 60.14
CA LYS A 162 -29.49 -3.79 59.93
C LYS A 162 -29.99 -5.04 60.66
N GLU A 163 -29.26 -6.15 60.60
CA GLU A 163 -29.65 -7.38 61.29
C GLU A 163 -29.61 -7.21 62.81
N ALA A 164 -28.60 -6.51 63.34
CA ALA A 164 -28.52 -6.18 64.75
C ALA A 164 -29.68 -5.29 65.21
N ALA A 165 -30.00 -4.23 64.45
CA ALA A 165 -31.13 -3.35 64.73
C ALA A 165 -32.47 -4.10 64.67
N TYR A 166 -32.63 -5.03 63.71
CA TYR A 166 -33.83 -5.87 63.63
C TYR A 166 -33.98 -6.78 64.85
N LYS A 167 -32.89 -7.44 65.29
CA LYS A 167 -32.87 -8.26 66.52
C LYS A 167 -33.24 -7.41 67.74
N GLN A 168 -32.69 -6.20 67.86
CA GLN A 168 -33.02 -5.29 68.95
C GLN A 168 -34.49 -4.87 68.94
N SER A 169 -35.04 -4.54 67.76
CA SER A 169 -36.47 -4.21 67.60
C SER A 169 -37.37 -5.38 67.99
N GLN A 170 -37.00 -6.61 67.65
CA GLN A 170 -37.75 -7.81 68.02
C GLN A 170 -37.76 -8.01 69.54
N VAL A 171 -36.62 -7.83 70.22
CA VAL A 171 -36.55 -7.87 71.68
C VAL A 171 -37.48 -6.84 72.29
N LEU A 172 -37.38 -5.57 71.87
CA LEU A 172 -38.27 -4.50 72.36
C LEU A 172 -39.75 -4.81 72.13
N ARG A 173 -40.10 -5.39 70.98
CA ARG A 173 -41.48 -5.82 70.69
C ARG A 173 -41.96 -6.89 71.66
N SER A 174 -41.16 -7.92 71.91
CA SER A 174 -41.51 -8.97 72.87
C SER A 174 -41.65 -8.43 74.30
N THR A 175 -40.80 -7.48 74.70
CA THR A 175 -40.89 -6.79 75.99
C THR A 175 -42.17 -5.97 76.09
N LEU A 176 -42.52 -5.24 75.03
CA LEU A 176 -43.77 -4.47 74.98
C LEU A 176 -44.99 -5.39 75.07
N GLU A 177 -45.02 -6.50 74.34
CA GLU A 177 -46.10 -7.50 74.42
C GLU A 177 -46.25 -8.06 75.84
N HIS A 178 -45.13 -8.31 76.53
CA HIS A 178 -45.13 -8.74 77.93
C HIS A 178 -45.70 -7.67 78.86
N HIS A 179 -45.30 -6.41 78.70
CA HIS A 179 -45.85 -5.29 79.48
C HIS A 179 -47.34 -5.09 79.22
N CYS A 180 -47.78 -5.12 77.96
CA CYS A 180 -49.20 -5.06 77.61
C CYS A 180 -49.99 -6.21 78.24
N SER A 181 -49.46 -7.43 78.20
CA SER A 181 -50.08 -8.59 78.84
C SER A 181 -50.20 -8.42 80.35
N THR A 182 -49.18 -7.86 81.00
CA THR A 182 -49.16 -7.59 82.44
C THR A 182 -50.15 -6.49 82.81
N LEU A 183 -50.20 -5.41 82.02
CA LEU A 183 -51.15 -4.33 82.21
C LEU A 183 -52.58 -4.83 82.04
N ASN A 184 -52.87 -5.65 81.03
CA ASN A 184 -54.19 -6.24 80.83
C ASN A 184 -54.61 -7.10 82.02
N LYS A 185 -53.69 -7.87 82.60
CA LYS A 185 -53.95 -8.61 83.85
C LYS A 185 -54.27 -7.66 85.01
N ALA A 186 -53.49 -6.60 85.19
CA ALA A 186 -53.75 -5.61 86.24
C ALA A 186 -55.11 -4.90 86.06
N VAL A 187 -55.44 -4.50 84.84
CA VAL A 187 -56.73 -3.89 84.48
C VAL A 187 -57.88 -4.85 84.75
N SER A 188 -57.71 -6.15 84.49
CA SER A 188 -58.72 -7.18 84.78
C SER A 188 -59.05 -7.35 86.27
N LEU A 189 -58.17 -6.86 87.17
CA LEU A 189 -58.41 -6.88 88.61
C LEU A 189 -59.20 -5.65 89.10
N PHE A 190 -59.29 -4.58 88.32
CA PHE A 190 -60.01 -3.37 88.72
C PHE A 190 -61.50 -3.59 89.01
N PRO A 191 -62.26 -4.39 88.25
CA PRO A 191 -63.65 -4.70 88.59
C PRO A 191 -63.79 -5.35 89.97
N PHE A 192 -62.87 -6.26 90.32
CA PHE A 192 -62.84 -6.92 91.63
C PHE A 192 -62.51 -5.93 92.76
N ILE A 193 -61.46 -5.11 92.60
CA ILE A 193 -61.11 -4.08 93.59
C ILE A 193 -62.29 -3.10 93.77
N ARG A 194 -62.97 -2.74 92.68
CA ARG A 194 -64.15 -1.88 92.72
C ARG A 194 -65.31 -2.53 93.47
N SER A 195 -65.61 -3.81 93.24
CA SER A 195 -66.66 -4.51 93.96
C SER A 195 -66.37 -4.62 95.46
N GLU A 196 -65.11 -4.86 95.84
CA GLU A 196 -64.69 -4.86 97.24
C GLU A 196 -64.86 -3.47 97.88
N LEU A 197 -64.50 -2.40 97.17
CA LEU A 197 -64.67 -1.03 97.65
C LEU A 197 -66.15 -0.67 97.82
N ASP A 198 -66.99 -1.07 96.87
CA ASP A 198 -68.44 -0.88 96.94
C ASP A 198 -69.05 -1.68 98.11
N SER A 199 -68.58 -2.91 98.36
CA SER A 199 -68.98 -3.71 99.52
C SER A 199 -68.59 -3.05 100.85
N ILE A 200 -67.34 -2.57 100.97
CA ILE A 200 -66.89 -1.82 102.17
C ILE A 200 -67.74 -0.57 102.38
N LYS A 201 -68.02 0.18 101.31
CA LYS A 201 -68.88 1.36 101.36
C LYS A 201 -70.29 1.03 101.86
N GLU A 202 -70.87 -0.07 101.41
CA GLU A 202 -72.18 -0.54 101.86
C GLU A 202 -72.19 -0.89 103.35
N VAL A 203 -71.16 -1.62 103.82
CA VAL A 203 -70.99 -1.95 105.24
C VAL A 203 -70.86 -0.69 106.09
N ILE A 204 -70.07 0.29 105.66
CA ILE A 204 -69.92 1.58 106.36
C ILE A 204 -71.26 2.31 106.41
N SER A 205 -71.98 2.37 105.29
CA SER A 205 -73.28 3.04 105.21
C SER A 205 -74.30 2.39 106.15
N THR A 206 -74.36 1.06 106.17
CA THR A 206 -75.21 0.27 107.06
C THR A 206 -74.87 0.53 108.53
N ASN A 207 -73.58 0.58 108.88
CA ASN A 207 -73.15 0.87 110.24
C ASN A 207 -73.47 2.30 110.68
N LEU A 208 -73.39 3.28 109.78
CA LEU A 208 -73.79 4.65 110.07
C LEU A 208 -75.30 4.76 110.31
N GLU A 209 -76.12 4.04 109.54
CA GLU A 209 -77.56 3.94 109.76
C GLU A 209 -77.88 3.27 111.10
N ASN A 210 -77.22 2.16 111.43
CA ASN A 210 -77.35 1.47 112.72
C ASN A 210 -76.94 2.37 113.89
N TRP A 211 -75.85 3.14 113.75
CA TRP A 211 -75.42 4.11 114.76
C TRP A 211 -76.45 5.22 114.96
N ALA A 212 -77.04 5.74 113.87
CA ALA A 212 -78.10 6.74 113.95
C ALA A 212 -79.34 6.18 114.67
N ALA A 213 -79.75 4.95 114.35
CA ALA A 213 -80.87 4.28 115.01
C ALA A 213 -80.61 4.07 116.51
N MET A 214 -79.42 3.56 116.86
CA MET A 214 -78.99 3.38 118.26
C MET A 214 -78.98 4.71 119.02
N LYS A 215 -78.48 5.79 118.40
CA LYS A 215 -78.46 7.12 119.00
C LYS A 215 -79.88 7.63 119.31
N GLU A 216 -80.83 7.44 118.38
CA GLU A 216 -82.24 7.79 118.61
C GLU A 216 -82.86 6.95 119.73
N GLU A 217 -82.57 5.64 119.79
CA GLU A 217 -83.04 4.76 120.86
C GLU A 217 -82.49 5.15 122.24
N ILE A 218 -81.18 5.44 122.34
CA ILE A 218 -80.57 5.96 123.57
C ILE A 218 -81.23 7.30 123.96
N SER A 219 -81.48 8.20 123.01
CA SER A 219 -82.17 9.46 123.31
C SER A 219 -83.59 9.23 123.85
N LEU A 220 -84.31 8.25 123.29
CA LEU A 220 -85.64 7.87 123.76
C LEU A 220 -85.57 7.28 125.19
N GLN A 221 -84.60 6.40 125.47
CA GLN A 221 -84.39 5.86 126.81
C GLN A 221 -84.08 6.95 127.83
N ILE A 222 -83.19 7.90 127.50
CA ILE A 222 -82.86 9.04 128.37
C ILE A 222 -84.11 9.88 128.67
N LYS A 223 -84.95 10.14 127.66
CA LYS A 223 -86.23 10.86 127.84
C LYS A 223 -87.19 10.11 128.76
N THR A 224 -87.28 8.79 128.63
CA THR A 224 -88.15 7.94 129.48
C THR A 224 -87.68 7.94 130.92
N VAL A 225 -86.38 7.70 131.17
CA VAL A 225 -85.79 7.73 132.52
C VAL A 225 -85.94 9.12 133.15
N SER A 226 -85.72 10.18 132.39
CA SER A 226 -85.91 11.55 132.86
C SER A 226 -87.36 11.83 133.25
N LYS A 227 -88.33 11.30 132.48
CA LYS A 227 -89.76 11.42 132.78
C LYS A 227 -90.14 10.64 134.04
N GLU A 228 -89.64 9.41 134.21
CA GLU A 228 -89.84 8.61 135.43
C GLU A 228 -89.26 9.33 136.66
N ALA A 229 -88.02 9.83 136.57
CA ALA A 229 -87.38 10.60 137.63
C ALA A 229 -88.22 11.84 138.02
N LEU A 230 -88.72 12.59 137.02
CA LEU A 230 -89.59 13.75 137.25
C LEU A 230 -90.93 13.39 137.93
N THR A 231 -91.44 12.17 137.76
CA THR A 231 -92.66 11.70 138.44
C THR A 231 -92.43 11.13 139.85
N GLU A 232 -91.21 10.67 140.16
CA GLU A 232 -90.85 10.18 141.50
C GLU A 232 -90.46 11.31 142.47
N ILE A 233 -89.81 12.38 141.98
CA ILE A 233 -89.45 13.56 142.78
C ILE A 233 -90.63 14.12 143.61
N PRO A 234 -91.84 14.36 143.05
CA PRO A 234 -92.97 14.85 143.83
C PRO A 234 -93.51 13.84 144.84
N LYS A 235 -93.43 12.52 144.56
CA LYS A 235 -93.85 11.47 145.51
C LYS A 235 -92.93 11.41 146.73
N LEU A 236 -91.62 11.56 146.52
CA LEU A 236 -90.64 11.64 147.60
C LEU A 236 -90.82 12.93 148.42
N ASN A 237 -91.05 14.07 147.76
CA ASN A 237 -91.35 15.33 148.44
C ASN A 237 -92.66 15.27 149.25
N GLN A 238 -93.68 14.55 148.78
CA GLN A 238 -94.92 14.34 149.54
C GLN A 238 -94.70 13.48 150.78
N ARG A 239 -93.85 12.44 150.71
CA ARG A 239 -93.47 11.61 151.87
C ARG A 239 -92.67 12.42 152.90
N LEU A 240 -91.75 13.27 152.44
CA LEU A 240 -90.97 14.17 153.29
C LEU A 240 -91.87 15.17 154.03
N ALA A 241 -92.82 15.81 153.33
CA ALA A 241 -93.76 16.74 153.91
C ALA A 241 -94.76 16.10 154.91
N LYS A 242 -95.03 14.79 154.77
CA LYS A 242 -95.85 14.02 155.71
C LYS A 242 -95.09 13.71 157.00
N SER A 243 -93.81 13.35 156.88
CA SER A 243 -92.90 13.12 158.01
C SER A 243 -92.58 14.40 158.79
N GLN A 244 -92.45 15.55 158.11
CA GLN A 244 -92.22 16.85 158.77
C GLN A 244 -93.42 17.32 159.61
N ARG A 245 -94.66 17.10 159.15
CA ARG A 245 -95.88 17.44 159.92
C ARG A 245 -96.11 16.56 161.15
N GLU A 246 -95.64 15.31 161.13
CA GLU A 246 -95.65 14.43 162.32
C GLU A 246 -94.63 14.89 163.38
N ASN A 247 -93.53 15.51 162.96
CA ASN A 247 -92.47 16.00 163.84
C ASN A 247 -92.87 17.29 164.59
N GLU A 248 -93.59 18.21 163.92
CA GLU A 248 -94.07 19.46 164.54
C GLU A 248 -95.16 19.22 165.62
N CYS A 249 -96.04 18.21 165.43
CA CYS A 249 -97.10 17.83 166.38
C CYS A 249 -96.56 17.20 167.69
N LEU A 250 -95.39 16.56 167.65
CA LEU A 250 -94.71 16.01 168.82
C LEU A 250 -93.87 17.06 169.57
N GLN A 251 -93.43 18.12 168.89
CA GLN A 251 -92.58 19.17 169.43
C GLN A 251 -93.33 20.18 170.33
N GLU A 252 -94.66 20.27 170.20
CA GLU A 252 -95.53 21.20 170.94
C GLU A 252 -96.05 20.58 172.27
N LYS A 253 -96.13 19.24 172.36
CA LYS A 253 -96.44 18.49 173.60
C LYS A 253 -95.26 18.38 174.57
N VAL A 254 -94.03 18.52 174.08
CA VAL A 254 -92.80 18.43 174.89
C VAL A 254 -92.47 19.76 175.62
N LYS A 255 -93.09 20.88 175.21
CA LYS A 255 -92.85 22.21 175.84
C LYS A 255 -93.63 22.47 177.13
N HIS A 256 -94.57 21.62 177.54
CA HIS A 256 -95.44 21.87 178.72
C HIS A 256 -95.26 20.86 179.89
N LEU A 257 -94.33 19.90 179.80
CA LEU A 257 -94.10 18.88 180.85
C LEU A 257 -92.63 18.71 181.27
N THR A 258 -91.77 19.69 180.98
CA THR A 258 -90.32 19.63 181.30
C THR A 258 -89.93 20.83 182.16
N GLY A 259 -90.58 20.96 183.31
CA GLY A 259 -90.33 22.01 184.31
C GLY A 259 -90.17 21.50 185.75
N VAL A 260 -90.31 20.20 186.03
CA VAL A 260 -90.12 19.63 187.37
C VAL A 260 -89.58 18.21 187.21
N ALA A 261 -88.61 17.81 188.05
CA ALA A 261 -87.85 16.55 188.02
C ALA A 261 -86.67 16.60 187.03
N ASP A 262 -85.73 17.52 187.19
CA ASP A 262 -84.67 17.44 188.20
C ASP A 262 -84.00 16.06 188.29
N THR A 263 -82.68 16.12 188.06
CA THR A 263 -81.64 15.29 188.67
C THR A 263 -81.72 13.78 188.44
N VAL A 264 -80.94 13.26 187.49
CA VAL A 264 -79.54 12.86 187.74
C VAL A 264 -78.97 11.92 186.68
N GLU A 265 -79.75 11.13 185.95
CA GLU A 265 -79.15 9.84 185.57
C GLU A 265 -78.63 9.64 184.14
N LEU A 266 -78.79 10.55 183.16
CA LEU A 266 -78.46 10.16 181.77
C LEU A 266 -77.72 11.18 180.90
N LYS A 267 -76.77 11.95 181.46
CA LYS A 267 -75.81 12.76 180.67
C LYS A 267 -74.37 12.22 180.64
N THR A 268 -74.20 10.96 181.03
CA THR A 268 -73.00 10.15 180.72
C THR A 268 -72.84 9.89 179.20
N GLN A 269 -73.84 10.20 178.36
CA GLN A 269 -73.79 10.03 176.91
C GLN A 269 -73.44 11.31 176.11
N GLN A 270 -73.21 12.45 176.77
CA GLN A 270 -72.99 13.73 176.06
C GLN A 270 -71.51 14.03 175.70
N LEU A 271 -70.57 13.13 176.00
CA LEU A 271 -69.15 13.28 175.64
C LEU A 271 -68.70 12.47 174.40
N GLN A 272 -69.61 11.77 173.71
CA GLN A 272 -69.25 10.90 172.57
C GLN A 272 -69.49 11.54 171.18
N THR A 273 -70.26 12.62 171.09
CA THR A 273 -70.62 13.25 169.79
C THR A 273 -69.60 14.31 169.32
N SER A 274 -68.76 14.83 170.21
CA SER A 274 -67.80 15.90 169.87
C SER A 274 -66.52 15.39 169.17
N LEU A 275 -66.30 14.06 169.11
CA LEU A 275 -65.14 13.44 168.45
C LEU A 275 -65.39 13.11 166.96
N GLN A 276 -66.66 12.98 166.53
CA GLN A 276 -67.00 12.64 165.13
C GLN A 276 -66.98 13.84 164.18
N GLN A 277 -67.23 15.07 164.65
CA GLN A 277 -67.23 16.27 163.81
C GLN A 277 -65.81 16.75 163.39
N GLY A 278 -64.75 16.30 164.07
CA GLY A 278 -63.36 16.59 163.68
C GLY A 278 -62.85 15.74 162.51
N ASN A 279 -63.36 14.51 162.34
CA ASN A 279 -62.91 13.58 161.32
C ASN A 279 -63.49 13.89 159.92
N GLU A 280 -64.69 14.47 159.84
CA GLU A 280 -65.33 14.85 158.56
C GLU A 280 -64.72 16.10 157.91
N LEU A 281 -64.25 17.07 158.70
CA LEU A 281 -63.54 18.23 158.16
C LEU A 281 -62.11 17.87 157.72
N GLN A 282 -61.48 16.87 158.35
CA GLN A 282 -60.18 16.37 157.95
C GLN A 282 -60.23 15.47 156.68
N SER A 283 -61.30 14.69 156.48
CA SER A 283 -61.49 13.93 155.22
C SER A 283 -61.74 14.85 154.03
N ARG A 284 -62.56 15.90 154.20
CA ARG A 284 -62.89 16.84 153.13
C ARG A 284 -61.72 17.71 152.68
N CYS A 285 -60.83 18.10 153.60
CA CYS A 285 -59.58 18.77 153.24
C CYS A 285 -58.61 17.84 152.49
N ARG A 286 -58.58 16.53 152.80
CA ARG A 286 -57.75 15.55 152.06
C ARG A 286 -58.28 15.28 150.66
N GLU A 287 -59.59 15.27 150.46
CA GLU A 287 -60.23 15.06 149.15
C GLU A 287 -59.97 16.24 148.20
N LEU A 288 -60.15 17.48 148.64
CA LEU A 288 -59.87 18.67 147.83
C LEU A 288 -58.38 18.80 147.49
N GLN A 289 -57.49 18.37 148.39
CA GLN A 289 -56.05 18.36 148.13
C GLN A 289 -55.66 17.29 147.10
N LYS A 290 -56.35 16.14 147.08
CA LYS A 290 -56.19 15.10 146.05
C LYS A 290 -56.69 15.58 144.68
N GLU A 291 -57.85 16.22 144.64
CA GLU A 291 -58.46 16.74 143.41
C GLU A 291 -57.60 17.86 142.77
N THR A 292 -57.00 18.71 143.60
CA THR A 292 -56.05 19.73 143.15
C THR A 292 -54.77 19.10 142.57
N LEU A 293 -54.28 18.00 143.16
CA LEU A 293 -53.12 17.27 142.66
C LEU A 293 -53.44 16.58 141.32
N ASP A 294 -54.63 15.97 141.19
CA ASP A 294 -55.07 15.31 139.96
C ASP A 294 -55.27 16.30 138.80
N LEU A 295 -55.82 17.49 139.07
CA LEU A 295 -55.92 18.57 138.08
C LEU A 295 -54.55 19.11 137.68
N THR A 296 -53.62 19.23 138.64
CA THR A 296 -52.23 19.65 138.35
C THR A 296 -51.53 18.62 137.44
N ASN A 297 -51.67 17.33 137.74
CA ASN A 297 -51.14 16.24 136.91
C ASN A 297 -51.77 16.24 135.50
N GLN A 298 -53.06 16.55 135.35
CA GLN A 298 -53.70 16.67 134.04
C GLN A 298 -53.15 17.86 133.25
N VAL A 299 -52.97 19.03 133.88
CA VAL A 299 -52.39 20.21 133.21
C VAL A 299 -50.97 19.94 132.76
N GLU A 300 -50.15 19.29 133.58
CA GLU A 300 -48.78 18.90 133.21
C GLU A 300 -48.78 17.88 132.06
N THR A 301 -49.64 16.87 132.11
CA THR A 301 -49.77 15.86 131.04
C THR A 301 -50.20 16.50 129.72
N THR A 302 -51.15 17.41 129.76
CA THR A 302 -51.64 18.14 128.58
C THR A 302 -50.58 19.10 128.05
N GLY A 303 -49.80 19.74 128.93
CA GLY A 303 -48.65 20.57 128.57
C GLY A 303 -47.55 19.79 127.85
N LEU A 304 -47.23 18.57 128.31
CA LEU A 304 -46.28 17.68 127.64
C LEU A 304 -46.79 17.21 126.27
N GLN A 305 -48.09 16.91 126.15
CA GLN A 305 -48.72 16.59 124.87
C GLN A 305 -48.66 17.77 123.88
N LEU A 306 -48.89 18.99 124.36
CA LEU A 306 -48.80 20.21 123.54
C LEU A 306 -47.36 20.44 123.04
N GLN A 307 -46.36 20.24 123.89
CA GLN A 307 -44.95 20.32 123.49
C GLN A 307 -44.59 19.27 122.43
N LYS A 308 -45.09 18.05 122.57
CA LYS A 308 -44.89 16.98 121.58
C LYS A 308 -45.50 17.35 120.22
N VAL A 309 -46.76 17.81 120.19
CA VAL A 309 -47.43 18.25 118.96
C VAL A 309 -46.72 19.45 118.33
N THR A 310 -46.20 20.37 119.15
CA THR A 310 -45.43 21.53 118.65
C THR A 310 -44.11 21.10 117.99
N ALA A 311 -43.39 20.14 118.58
CA ALA A 311 -42.18 19.59 118.00
C ALA A 311 -42.44 18.83 116.69
N GLU A 312 -43.54 18.07 116.61
CA GLU A 312 -43.98 17.40 115.38
C GLU A 312 -44.36 18.41 114.29
N LEU A 313 -45.07 19.49 114.63
CA LEU A 313 -45.40 20.58 113.71
C LEU A 313 -44.14 21.23 113.12
N ASP A 314 -43.16 21.55 113.98
CA ASP A 314 -41.88 22.11 113.54
C ASP A 314 -41.08 21.15 112.66
N HIS A 315 -41.14 19.84 112.93
CA HIS A 315 -40.56 18.82 112.06
C HIS A 315 -41.21 18.81 110.68
N TYR A 316 -42.55 18.76 110.61
CA TYR A 316 -43.27 18.79 109.33
C TYR A 316 -43.04 20.09 108.56
N LYS A 317 -42.92 21.23 109.24
CA LYS A 317 -42.59 22.52 108.61
C LYS A 317 -41.21 22.50 107.95
N LYS A 318 -40.19 21.93 108.60
CA LYS A 318 -38.85 21.75 108.02
C LYS A 318 -38.87 20.79 106.83
N LEU A 319 -39.61 19.69 106.93
CA LEU A 319 -39.75 18.73 105.83
C LEU A 319 -40.42 19.38 104.60
N LEU A 320 -41.45 20.20 104.82
CA LEU A 320 -42.15 20.91 103.75
C LEU A 320 -41.24 21.92 103.04
N MET A 321 -40.42 22.67 103.80
CA MET A 321 -39.42 23.57 103.23
C MET A 321 -38.40 22.81 102.36
N MET A 322 -37.89 21.68 102.85
CA MET A 322 -36.95 20.86 102.08
C MET A 322 -37.59 20.32 100.78
N LYS A 323 -38.83 19.82 100.85
CA LYS A 323 -39.56 19.37 99.65
C LYS A 323 -39.86 20.51 98.68
N SER A 324 -40.11 21.73 99.16
CA SER A 324 -40.25 22.90 98.30
C SER A 324 -38.96 23.21 97.54
N THR A 325 -37.80 23.13 98.21
CA THR A 325 -36.51 23.34 97.55
C THR A 325 -36.17 22.22 96.55
N GLU A 326 -36.45 20.96 96.87
CA GLU A 326 -36.29 19.84 95.93
C GLU A 326 -37.18 20.04 94.69
N LEU A 327 -38.42 20.51 94.87
CA LEU A 327 -39.34 20.78 93.78
C LEU A 327 -38.82 21.88 92.85
N GLU A 328 -38.28 22.97 93.40
CA GLU A 328 -37.66 24.05 92.59
C GLU A 328 -36.46 23.55 91.79
N VAL A 329 -35.60 22.71 92.37
CA VAL A 329 -34.47 22.09 91.66
C VAL A 329 -34.96 21.24 90.50
N CYS A 330 -35.89 20.32 90.76
CA CYS A 330 -36.51 19.48 89.71
C CYS A 330 -37.17 20.32 88.61
N GLN A 331 -37.82 21.42 88.97
CA GLN A 331 -38.48 22.30 88.01
C GLN A 331 -37.48 23.05 87.13
N ASN A 332 -36.33 23.45 87.68
CA ASN A 332 -35.25 24.09 86.93
C ASN A 332 -34.52 23.10 86.01
N GLU A 333 -34.27 21.87 86.46
CA GLU A 333 -33.73 20.80 85.62
C GLU A 333 -34.65 20.47 84.45
N LEU A 334 -35.97 20.40 84.69
CA LEU A 334 -36.95 20.19 83.63
C LEU A 334 -36.91 21.31 82.58
N LYS A 335 -36.79 22.57 83.01
CA LYS A 335 -36.66 23.72 82.09
C LYS A 335 -35.39 23.61 81.25
N LYS A 336 -34.27 23.26 81.87
CA LYS A 336 -32.98 23.06 81.17
C LYS A 336 -33.08 21.95 80.13
N MET A 337 -33.61 20.79 80.52
CA MET A 337 -33.82 19.66 79.61
C MET A 337 -34.74 20.02 78.44
N LYS A 338 -35.82 20.78 78.68
CA LYS A 338 -36.71 21.25 77.59
C LYS A 338 -35.99 22.15 76.59
N TYR A 339 -35.13 23.05 77.07
CA TYR A 339 -34.35 23.93 76.22
C TYR A 339 -33.32 23.15 75.37
N GLU A 340 -32.56 22.26 76.00
CA GLU A 340 -31.60 21.38 75.31
C GLU A 340 -32.29 20.46 74.29
N ASN A 341 -33.44 19.90 74.66
CA ASN A 341 -34.25 19.08 73.76
C ASN A 341 -34.71 19.89 72.54
N GLY A 342 -35.21 21.11 72.74
CA GLY A 342 -35.61 21.99 71.63
C GLY A 342 -34.46 22.34 70.68
N ILE A 343 -33.25 22.57 71.20
CA ILE A 343 -32.06 22.74 70.35
C ILE A 343 -31.79 21.48 69.54
N SER A 344 -31.77 20.31 70.20
CA SER A 344 -31.49 19.04 69.54
C SER A 344 -32.52 18.69 68.47
N GLU A 345 -33.80 18.96 68.72
CA GLU A 345 -34.90 18.76 67.80
C GLU A 345 -34.76 19.67 66.57
N SER A 346 -34.42 20.95 66.77
CA SER A 346 -34.19 21.87 65.64
C SER A 346 -33.02 21.43 64.76
N ARG A 347 -31.94 20.93 65.37
CA ARG A 347 -30.76 20.41 64.66
C ARG A 347 -31.11 19.18 63.84
N LEU A 348 -31.78 18.20 64.46
CA LEU A 348 -32.20 16.97 63.78
C LEU A 348 -33.19 17.25 62.65
N THR A 349 -34.12 18.20 62.85
CA THR A 349 -35.07 18.61 61.81
C THR A 349 -34.34 19.22 60.60
N LYS A 350 -33.29 20.00 60.84
CA LYS A 350 -32.47 20.56 59.76
C LYS A 350 -31.67 19.48 59.03
N GLU A 351 -31.00 18.60 59.77
CA GLU A 351 -30.25 17.47 59.19
C GLU A 351 -31.18 16.56 58.37
N LEU A 352 -32.41 16.30 58.83
CA LEU A 352 -33.40 15.53 58.09
C LEU A 352 -33.74 16.18 56.74
N LYS A 353 -34.02 17.49 56.72
CA LYS A 353 -34.30 18.22 55.48
C LYS A 353 -33.13 18.20 54.50
N GLU A 354 -31.90 18.43 54.99
CA GLU A 354 -30.69 18.37 54.17
C GLU A 354 -30.49 16.96 53.56
N LYS A 355 -30.82 15.89 54.30
CA LYS A 355 -30.78 14.51 53.81
C LYS A 355 -31.91 14.19 52.82
N GLU A 356 -33.11 14.71 53.03
CA GLU A 356 -34.23 14.59 52.09
C GLU A 356 -33.92 15.27 50.75
N GLU A 357 -33.35 16.49 50.78
CA GLU A 357 -32.90 17.21 49.58
C GLU A 357 -31.79 16.44 48.85
N SER A 358 -30.80 15.93 49.60
CA SER A 358 -29.72 15.12 49.03
C SER A 358 -30.26 13.83 48.39
N LEU A 359 -31.22 13.16 49.03
CA LEU A 359 -31.88 11.97 48.49
C LEU A 359 -32.62 12.28 47.19
N LEU A 360 -33.32 13.40 47.12
CA LEU A 360 -34.03 13.84 45.92
C LEU A 360 -33.06 14.05 44.75
N ILE A 361 -31.91 14.69 45.00
CA ILE A 361 -30.87 14.87 43.99
C ILE A 361 -30.34 13.50 43.52
N CYS A 362 -30.04 12.59 44.44
CA CYS A 362 -29.60 11.24 44.10
C CYS A 362 -30.65 10.49 43.24
N GLN A 363 -31.94 10.61 43.56
CA GLN A 363 -33.02 10.02 42.77
C GLN A 363 -33.09 10.61 41.35
N GLN A 364 -32.96 11.92 41.21
CA GLN A 364 -32.92 12.58 39.90
C GLN A 364 -31.71 12.12 39.08
N VAL A 365 -30.54 12.03 39.68
CA VAL A 365 -29.32 11.52 39.02
C VAL A 365 -29.51 10.06 38.58
N CYS A 366 -30.03 9.20 39.45
CA CYS A 366 -30.32 7.81 39.11
C CYS A 366 -31.28 7.71 37.92
N LYS A 367 -32.35 8.51 37.91
CA LYS A 367 -33.31 8.55 36.79
C LYS A 367 -32.63 8.98 35.49
N HIS A 368 -31.81 10.03 35.52
CA HIS A 368 -31.09 10.49 34.35
C HIS A 368 -30.11 9.43 33.81
N LEU A 369 -29.34 8.78 34.70
CA LEU A 369 -28.44 7.69 34.31
C LEU A 369 -29.22 6.51 33.72
N GLN A 370 -30.41 6.20 34.24
CA GLN A 370 -31.27 5.15 33.71
C GLN A 370 -31.76 5.47 32.29
N GLU A 371 -32.11 6.73 32.02
CA GLU A 371 -32.46 7.21 30.68
C GLU A 371 -31.26 7.16 29.72
N GLU A 372 -30.07 7.56 30.15
CA GLU A 372 -28.84 7.46 29.35
C GLU A 372 -28.49 6.01 28.99
N VAL A 373 -28.63 5.08 29.94
CA VAL A 373 -28.40 3.65 29.70
C VAL A 373 -29.38 3.13 28.66
N ALA A 374 -30.68 3.41 28.81
CA ALA A 374 -31.69 3.00 27.83
C ALA A 374 -31.42 3.58 26.44
N GLU A 375 -30.87 4.80 26.34
CA GLU A 375 -30.48 5.37 25.06
C GLU A 375 -29.24 4.71 24.45
N LYS A 376 -28.24 4.38 25.27
CA LYS A 376 -27.05 3.64 24.81
C LYS A 376 -27.42 2.24 24.32
N GLU A 377 -28.34 1.56 25.01
CA GLU A 377 -28.85 0.24 24.58
C GLU A 377 -29.54 0.32 23.22
N ARG A 378 -30.43 1.30 23.00
CA ARG A 378 -31.05 1.54 21.69
C ARG A 378 -30.01 1.77 20.59
N LYS A 379 -28.98 2.58 20.86
CA LYS A 379 -27.89 2.85 19.90
C LYS A 379 -27.05 1.60 19.63
N GLU A 380 -26.80 0.78 20.64
CA GLU A 380 -26.08 -0.49 20.49
C GLU A 380 -26.87 -1.47 19.61
N GLU A 381 -28.18 -1.61 19.83
CA GLU A 381 -29.04 -2.43 18.98
C GLU A 381 -29.07 -1.94 17.53
N ASP A 382 -29.15 -0.63 17.31
CA ASP A 382 -29.07 -0.02 15.98
C ASP A 382 -27.74 -0.31 15.29
N LEU A 383 -26.64 -0.30 16.04
CA LEU A 383 -25.32 -0.67 15.54
C LEU A 383 -25.25 -2.16 15.22
N LYS A 384 -25.71 -3.04 16.11
CA LYS A 384 -25.77 -4.50 15.86
C LYS A 384 -26.57 -4.82 14.59
N ARG A 385 -27.73 -4.18 14.40
CA ARG A 385 -28.54 -4.34 13.17
C ARG A 385 -27.84 -3.83 11.91
N ARG A 386 -27.01 -2.78 12.00
CA ARG A 386 -26.20 -2.30 10.87
C ARG A 386 -25.05 -3.26 10.58
N THR A 387 -24.29 -3.64 11.60
CA THR A 387 -23.19 -4.61 11.47
C THR A 387 -23.66 -5.92 10.87
N GLY A 388 -24.79 -6.48 11.34
CA GLY A 388 -25.34 -7.73 10.79
C GLY A 388 -25.74 -7.63 9.30
N ARG A 389 -26.21 -6.45 8.85
CA ARG A 389 -26.47 -6.21 7.41
C ARG A 389 -25.17 -6.18 6.61
N SER A 390 -24.17 -5.46 7.11
CA SER A 390 -22.84 -5.38 6.49
C SER A 390 -22.13 -6.74 6.44
N GLU A 391 -22.26 -7.55 7.48
CA GLU A 391 -21.74 -8.92 7.52
C GLU A 391 -22.43 -9.82 6.50
N SER A 392 -23.76 -9.69 6.37
CA SER A 392 -24.53 -10.43 5.36
C SER A 392 -24.13 -10.03 3.93
N GLU A 393 -23.99 -8.73 3.66
CA GLU A 393 -23.50 -8.21 2.38
C GLU A 393 -22.09 -8.69 2.07
N LEU A 394 -21.18 -8.64 3.04
CA LEU A 394 -19.82 -9.15 2.91
C LEU A 394 -19.80 -10.64 2.55
N GLU A 395 -20.65 -11.44 3.20
CA GLU A 395 -20.72 -12.87 2.92
C GLU A 395 -21.24 -13.14 1.51
N THR A 396 -22.24 -12.38 1.03
CA THR A 396 -22.69 -12.47 -0.37
C THR A 396 -21.60 -12.06 -1.37
N LEU A 397 -20.76 -11.08 -1.04
CA LEU A 397 -19.65 -10.68 -1.90
C LEU A 397 -18.55 -11.73 -1.93
N LYS A 398 -18.25 -12.40 -0.81
CA LYS A 398 -17.28 -13.50 -0.79
C LYS A 398 -17.74 -14.68 -1.63
N THR A 399 -19.02 -15.06 -1.56
CA THR A 399 -19.54 -16.17 -2.36
C THR A 399 -19.49 -15.85 -3.85
N LEU A 400 -19.86 -14.62 -4.25
CA LEU A 400 -19.71 -14.15 -5.62
C LEU A 400 -18.25 -14.13 -6.06
N LEU A 401 -17.33 -13.67 -5.21
CA LEU A 401 -15.90 -13.68 -5.52
C LEU A 401 -15.40 -15.10 -5.79
N SER A 402 -15.70 -16.05 -4.90
CA SER A 402 -15.32 -17.46 -5.08
C SER A 402 -15.87 -18.03 -6.40
N GLN A 403 -17.12 -17.74 -6.74
CA GLN A 403 -17.72 -18.17 -8.01
C GLN A 403 -16.98 -17.58 -9.22
N THR A 404 -16.67 -16.28 -9.19
CA THR A 404 -15.92 -15.65 -10.30
C THR A 404 -14.48 -16.17 -10.40
N GLU A 405 -13.84 -16.52 -9.29
CA GLU A 405 -12.51 -17.13 -9.31
C GLU A 405 -12.55 -18.52 -9.94
N GLU A 406 -13.56 -19.33 -9.62
CA GLU A 406 -13.81 -20.63 -10.25
C GLU A 406 -14.05 -20.49 -11.76
N GLU A 407 -14.91 -19.56 -12.18
CA GLU A 407 -15.16 -19.27 -13.60
C GLU A 407 -13.87 -18.88 -14.34
N VAL A 408 -13.04 -18.02 -13.74
CA VAL A 408 -11.75 -17.62 -14.33
C VAL A 408 -10.81 -18.82 -14.47
N VAL A 409 -10.78 -19.74 -13.49
CA VAL A 409 -9.99 -20.97 -13.58
C VAL A 409 -10.50 -21.85 -14.73
N MET A 410 -11.80 -22.03 -14.85
CA MET A 410 -12.40 -22.80 -15.94
C MET A 410 -12.08 -22.19 -17.31
N LEU A 411 -12.23 -20.88 -17.48
CA LEU A 411 -11.90 -20.18 -18.73
C LEU A 411 -10.41 -20.28 -19.07
N LYS A 412 -9.52 -20.25 -18.07
CA LYS A 412 -8.08 -20.48 -18.29
C LYS A 412 -7.81 -21.89 -18.79
N GLN A 413 -8.44 -22.91 -18.21
CA GLN A 413 -8.33 -24.30 -18.66
C GLN A 413 -8.85 -24.47 -20.09
N GLU A 414 -10.00 -23.88 -20.43
CA GLU A 414 -10.55 -23.90 -21.79
C GLU A 414 -9.60 -23.25 -22.80
N ARG A 415 -9.01 -22.11 -22.44
CA ARG A 415 -8.01 -21.43 -23.26
C ARG A 415 -6.77 -22.31 -23.47
N GLU A 416 -6.26 -22.96 -22.43
CA GLU A 416 -5.11 -23.87 -22.53
C GLU A 416 -5.40 -25.05 -23.45
N LEU A 417 -6.57 -25.69 -23.31
CA LEU A 417 -7.01 -26.76 -24.21
C LEU A 417 -7.11 -26.29 -25.67
N MET A 418 -7.65 -25.09 -25.89
CA MET A 418 -7.73 -24.48 -27.22
C MET A 418 -6.33 -24.22 -27.80
N VAL A 419 -5.40 -23.70 -27.01
CA VAL A 419 -4.01 -23.47 -27.42
C VAL A 419 -3.32 -24.79 -27.80
N VAL A 420 -3.47 -25.84 -26.99
CA VAL A 420 -2.93 -27.17 -27.29
C VAL A 420 -3.51 -27.73 -28.59
N SER A 421 -4.82 -27.56 -28.80
CA SER A 421 -5.50 -27.98 -30.05
C SER A 421 -4.97 -27.24 -31.28
N HIS A 422 -4.84 -25.91 -31.20
CA HIS A 422 -4.26 -25.10 -32.29
C HIS A 422 -2.80 -25.44 -32.55
N GLN A 423 -2.01 -25.68 -31.51
CA GLN A 423 -0.61 -26.10 -31.63
C GLN A 423 -0.53 -27.44 -32.36
N THR A 424 -1.33 -28.43 -31.96
CA THR A 424 -1.41 -29.75 -32.59
C THR A 424 -1.80 -29.64 -34.07
N ARG A 425 -2.81 -28.81 -34.39
CA ARG A 425 -3.24 -28.55 -35.76
C ARG A 425 -2.11 -27.94 -36.61
N THR A 426 -1.37 -27.01 -36.03
CA THR A 426 -0.24 -26.34 -36.69
C THR A 426 0.89 -27.33 -36.99
N GLU A 427 1.23 -28.18 -36.02
CA GLU A 427 2.24 -29.24 -36.20
C GLU A 427 1.84 -30.25 -37.28
N GLN A 428 0.56 -30.66 -37.31
CA GLN A 428 0.03 -31.52 -38.37
C GLN A 428 0.16 -30.87 -39.76
N LEU A 429 -0.18 -29.58 -39.89
CA LEU A 429 -0.05 -28.86 -41.16
C LEU A 429 1.41 -28.70 -41.58
N GLN A 430 2.30 -28.39 -40.63
CA GLN A 430 3.74 -28.34 -40.89
C GLN A 430 4.28 -29.68 -41.36
N GLU A 431 3.89 -30.78 -40.73
CA GLU A 431 4.36 -32.11 -41.14
C GLU A 431 3.78 -32.52 -42.50
N ALA A 432 2.51 -32.21 -42.77
CA ALA A 432 1.92 -32.42 -44.10
C ALA A 432 2.68 -31.65 -45.19
N LEU A 433 3.08 -30.40 -44.90
CA LEU A 433 3.90 -29.61 -45.82
C LEU A 433 5.29 -30.23 -46.00
N ARG A 434 5.97 -30.65 -44.92
CA ARG A 434 7.27 -31.34 -45.00
C ARG A 434 7.17 -32.61 -45.86
N GLN A 435 6.13 -33.42 -45.66
CA GLN A 435 5.88 -34.61 -46.48
C GLN A 435 5.66 -34.26 -47.95
N LYS A 436 4.89 -33.21 -48.26
CA LYS A 436 4.70 -32.75 -49.64
C LYS A 436 6.03 -32.31 -50.28
N MET A 437 6.84 -31.52 -49.57
CA MET A 437 8.17 -31.10 -50.04
C MET A 437 9.07 -32.30 -50.36
N ARG A 438 9.15 -33.29 -49.46
CA ARG A 438 9.90 -34.55 -49.71
C ARG A 438 9.39 -35.29 -50.95
N SER A 439 8.06 -35.32 -51.15
CA SER A 439 7.47 -35.95 -52.34
C SER A 439 7.80 -35.18 -53.62
N GLU A 440 7.82 -33.84 -53.57
CA GLU A 440 8.21 -32.99 -54.70
C GLU A 440 9.70 -33.13 -55.03
N GLU A 441 10.57 -33.22 -54.01
CA GLU A 441 11.99 -33.55 -54.18
C GLU A 441 12.15 -34.91 -54.87
N THR A 442 11.42 -35.93 -54.42
CA THR A 442 11.41 -37.26 -55.06
C THR A 442 10.96 -37.19 -56.52
N TRP A 443 9.98 -36.35 -56.85
CA TRP A 443 9.54 -36.13 -58.23
C TRP A 443 10.56 -35.35 -59.06
N ARG A 444 11.23 -34.35 -58.47
CA ARG A 444 12.31 -33.59 -59.09
C ARG A 444 13.47 -34.51 -59.45
N GLU A 445 13.92 -35.35 -58.52
CA GLU A 445 14.97 -36.34 -58.74
C GLU A 445 14.62 -37.31 -59.89
N LYS A 446 13.35 -37.76 -59.97
CA LYS A 446 12.89 -38.59 -61.09
C LYS A 446 12.97 -37.85 -62.42
N LEU A 447 12.53 -36.60 -62.47
CA LEU A 447 12.56 -35.78 -63.68
C LEU A 447 13.98 -35.48 -64.14
N GLU A 448 14.89 -35.16 -63.21
CA GLU A 448 16.32 -34.96 -63.49
C GLU A 448 16.97 -36.25 -64.00
N MET A 449 16.66 -37.40 -63.41
CA MET A 449 17.12 -38.70 -63.90
C MET A 449 16.63 -38.97 -65.32
N ASP A 450 15.36 -38.69 -65.62
CA ASP A 450 14.80 -38.91 -66.95
C ASP A 450 15.37 -37.93 -68.00
N LEU A 451 15.64 -36.69 -67.60
CA LEU A 451 16.37 -35.72 -68.41
C LEU A 451 17.79 -36.21 -68.71
N ALA A 452 18.52 -36.68 -67.70
CA ALA A 452 19.86 -37.23 -67.86
C ALA A 452 19.88 -38.47 -68.78
N LYS A 453 18.88 -39.35 -68.66
CA LYS A 453 18.70 -40.48 -69.60
C LYS A 453 18.42 -39.99 -71.02
N GLY A 454 17.59 -38.96 -71.18
CA GLY A 454 17.31 -38.33 -72.48
C GLY A 454 18.56 -37.73 -73.12
N GLU A 455 19.34 -36.96 -72.35
CA GLU A 455 20.63 -36.40 -72.80
C GLU A 455 21.63 -37.50 -73.17
N ALA A 456 21.71 -38.58 -72.39
CA ALA A 456 22.58 -39.71 -72.70
C ALA A 456 22.19 -40.37 -74.04
N ARG A 457 20.90 -40.61 -74.26
CA ARG A 457 20.38 -41.15 -75.54
C ARG A 457 20.66 -40.19 -76.70
N GLN A 458 20.50 -38.89 -76.49
CA GLN A 458 20.78 -37.89 -77.52
C GLN A 458 22.28 -37.81 -77.85
N LYS A 459 23.16 -37.87 -76.84
CA LYS A 459 24.61 -37.98 -77.04
C LYS A 459 24.98 -39.24 -77.82
N GLU A 460 24.37 -40.39 -77.51
CA GLU A 460 24.57 -41.63 -78.24
C GLU A 460 24.09 -41.52 -79.70
N ALA A 461 22.93 -40.91 -79.94
CA ALA A 461 22.41 -40.68 -81.29
C ALA A 461 23.31 -39.74 -82.11
N ILE A 462 23.81 -38.66 -81.50
CA ILE A 462 24.77 -37.74 -82.13
C ILE A 462 26.05 -38.50 -82.48
N LEU A 463 26.56 -39.37 -81.60
CA LEU A 463 27.74 -40.19 -81.89
C LEU A 463 27.48 -41.15 -83.06
N LYS A 464 26.31 -41.80 -83.12
CA LYS A 464 25.92 -42.67 -84.24
C LYS A 464 25.91 -41.89 -85.56
N VAL A 465 25.24 -40.74 -85.61
CA VAL A 465 25.19 -39.88 -86.81
C VAL A 465 26.59 -39.40 -87.21
N LYS A 466 27.45 -39.06 -86.23
CA LYS A 466 28.84 -38.69 -86.52
C LYS A 466 29.63 -39.84 -87.13
N GLU A 467 29.45 -41.07 -86.64
CA GLU A 467 30.10 -42.25 -87.18
C GLU A 467 29.57 -42.60 -88.58
N GLU A 468 28.25 -42.51 -88.78
CA GLU A 468 27.60 -42.68 -90.10
C GLU A 468 28.16 -41.67 -91.11
N ALA A 469 28.19 -40.38 -90.76
CA ALA A 469 28.76 -39.33 -91.61
C ALA A 469 30.25 -39.54 -91.90
N ARG A 470 31.01 -40.06 -90.92
CA ARG A 470 32.43 -40.40 -91.10
C ARG A 470 32.61 -41.52 -92.13
N VAL A 471 31.85 -42.60 -91.98
CA VAL A 471 31.86 -43.73 -92.93
C VAL A 471 31.48 -43.26 -94.33
N GLU A 472 30.47 -42.40 -94.46
CA GLU A 472 30.02 -41.89 -95.75
C GLU A 472 31.06 -40.97 -96.41
N LEU A 473 31.72 -40.11 -95.63
CA LEU A 473 32.86 -39.32 -96.11
C LEU A 473 34.04 -40.19 -96.57
N ASP A 474 34.33 -41.28 -95.86
CA ASP A 474 35.41 -42.20 -96.24
C ASP A 474 35.06 -43.00 -97.52
N LEU A 475 33.79 -43.40 -97.68
CA LEU A 475 33.31 -43.99 -98.94
C LEU A 475 33.42 -43.00 -100.12
N GLU A 476 33.06 -41.73 -99.91
CA GLU A 476 33.15 -40.72 -100.97
C GLU A 476 34.62 -40.41 -101.33
N ARG A 477 35.52 -40.35 -100.33
CA ARG A 477 36.97 -40.28 -100.56
C ARG A 477 37.48 -41.47 -101.37
N GLN A 478 37.02 -42.69 -101.06
CA GLN A 478 37.42 -43.88 -101.80
C GLN A 478 36.98 -43.81 -103.27
N LYS A 479 35.73 -43.39 -103.55
CA LYS A 479 35.27 -43.16 -104.93
C LYS A 479 36.10 -42.11 -105.67
N GLN A 480 36.43 -41.00 -105.01
CA GLN A 480 37.29 -39.97 -105.60
C GLN A 480 38.69 -40.52 -105.90
N GLN A 481 39.26 -41.32 -105.01
CA GLN A 481 40.55 -41.97 -105.22
C GLN A 481 40.51 -42.98 -106.39
N GLU A 482 39.43 -43.74 -106.52
CA GLU A 482 39.21 -44.63 -107.67
C GLU A 482 39.11 -43.84 -108.99
N LEU A 483 38.44 -42.69 -108.97
CA LEU A 483 38.31 -41.81 -110.13
C LEU A 483 39.66 -41.21 -110.54
N ILE A 484 40.48 -40.77 -109.57
CA ILE A 484 41.87 -40.32 -109.81
C ILE A 484 42.68 -41.45 -110.45
N THR A 485 42.59 -42.66 -109.91
CA THR A 485 43.32 -43.83 -110.43
C THR A 485 42.88 -44.19 -111.86
N LYS A 486 41.59 -44.00 -112.19
CA LYS A 486 41.08 -44.15 -113.56
C LYS A 486 41.69 -43.11 -114.50
N TYR A 487 41.65 -41.83 -114.13
CA TYR A 487 42.23 -40.77 -114.95
C TYR A 487 43.75 -40.93 -115.14
N GLN A 488 44.47 -41.42 -114.14
CA GLN A 488 45.89 -41.76 -114.27
C GLN A 488 46.12 -42.88 -115.29
N ARG A 489 45.32 -43.95 -115.26
CA ARG A 489 45.37 -45.03 -116.28
C ARG A 489 45.06 -44.52 -117.68
N ASP A 490 44.03 -43.69 -117.83
CA ASP A 490 43.65 -43.12 -119.12
C ASP A 490 44.79 -42.21 -119.67
N HIS A 491 45.47 -41.46 -118.78
CA HIS A 491 46.65 -40.68 -119.13
C HIS A 491 47.82 -41.56 -119.59
N GLU A 492 48.14 -42.64 -118.88
CA GLU A 492 49.17 -43.61 -119.29
C GLU A 492 48.85 -44.28 -120.63
N GLU A 493 47.58 -44.61 -120.88
CA GLU A 493 47.16 -45.21 -122.16
C GLU A 493 47.31 -44.22 -123.32
N LEU A 494 46.94 -42.96 -123.11
CA LEU A 494 47.18 -41.89 -124.07
C LEU A 494 48.69 -41.67 -124.30
N GLN A 495 49.50 -41.70 -123.23
CA GLN A 495 50.95 -41.56 -123.32
C GLN A 495 51.60 -42.69 -124.15
N LYS A 496 51.08 -43.92 -124.08
CA LYS A 496 51.52 -45.05 -124.92
C LYS A 496 51.12 -44.92 -126.40
N LYS A 497 50.05 -44.18 -126.73
CA LYS A 497 49.59 -43.99 -128.13
C LYS A 497 50.37 -42.89 -128.87
N ILE A 498 50.95 -41.92 -128.17
CA ILE A 498 51.73 -40.81 -128.75
C ILE A 498 52.90 -41.30 -129.65
N PRO A 499 53.76 -42.26 -129.23
CA PRO A 499 54.84 -42.77 -130.08
C PRO A 499 54.35 -43.42 -131.39
N GLY A 500 53.20 -44.10 -131.36
CA GLY A 500 52.61 -44.74 -132.53
C GLY A 500 52.12 -43.72 -133.57
N LEU A 501 51.51 -42.62 -133.11
CA LEU A 501 51.08 -41.51 -133.97
C LEU A 501 52.26 -40.72 -134.55
N ILE A 502 53.32 -40.50 -133.76
CA ILE A 502 54.55 -39.86 -134.25
C ILE A 502 55.21 -40.73 -135.34
N SER A 503 55.27 -42.05 -135.15
CA SER A 503 55.88 -42.96 -136.11
C SER A 503 55.10 -43.00 -137.45
N SER A 504 53.76 -43.00 -137.41
CA SER A 504 52.93 -42.98 -138.63
C SER A 504 53.02 -41.66 -139.40
N ALA A 505 53.04 -40.52 -138.69
CA ALA A 505 53.23 -39.20 -139.29
C ALA A 505 54.62 -39.05 -139.93
N THR A 506 55.66 -39.54 -139.25
CA THR A 506 57.05 -39.52 -139.75
C THR A 506 57.19 -40.36 -141.02
N LYS A 507 56.47 -41.48 -141.13
CA LYS A 507 56.50 -42.35 -142.31
C LYS A 507 55.81 -41.72 -143.52
N SER A 508 54.70 -41.00 -143.32
CA SER A 508 53.99 -40.29 -144.39
C SER A 508 54.81 -39.11 -144.94
N LEU A 509 55.39 -38.30 -144.05
CA LEU A 509 56.25 -37.17 -144.44
C LEU A 509 57.50 -37.64 -145.21
N ARG A 510 58.05 -38.82 -144.88
CA ARG A 510 59.19 -39.40 -145.60
C ARG A 510 58.82 -39.81 -147.03
N MET A 511 57.64 -40.40 -147.24
CA MET A 511 57.18 -40.74 -148.59
C MET A 511 56.91 -39.48 -149.44
N GLU A 512 56.35 -38.42 -148.84
CA GLU A 512 56.17 -37.15 -149.55
C GLU A 512 57.51 -36.50 -149.94
N ALA A 513 58.52 -36.57 -149.08
CA ALA A 513 59.87 -36.09 -149.39
C ALA A 513 60.50 -36.84 -150.57
N GLU A 514 60.41 -38.18 -150.60
CA GLU A 514 60.94 -39.00 -151.72
C GLU A 514 60.25 -38.67 -153.06
N ILE A 515 58.95 -38.37 -153.06
CA ILE A 515 58.21 -37.96 -154.27
C ILE A 515 58.66 -36.58 -154.77
N LEU A 516 58.89 -35.63 -153.85
CA LEU A 516 59.36 -34.29 -154.19
C LEU A 516 60.81 -34.30 -154.71
N GLU A 517 61.65 -35.15 -154.14
CA GLU A 517 63.06 -35.33 -154.55
C GLU A 517 63.18 -35.89 -155.98
N LYS A 518 62.30 -36.83 -156.36
CA LYS A 518 62.20 -37.35 -157.72
C LYS A 518 61.78 -36.28 -158.74
N LYS A 519 60.84 -35.40 -158.37
CA LYS A 519 60.39 -34.28 -159.23
C LYS A 519 61.49 -33.23 -159.42
N LEU A 520 62.36 -33.04 -158.43
CA LEU A 520 63.50 -32.12 -158.53
C LEU A 520 64.57 -32.63 -159.50
N GLN A 521 64.88 -33.93 -159.48
CA GLN A 521 65.83 -34.56 -160.41
C GLN A 521 65.36 -34.47 -161.87
N ASP A 522 64.08 -34.70 -162.15
CA ASP A 522 63.53 -34.59 -163.51
C ASP A 522 63.54 -33.14 -164.05
N ALA A 523 63.36 -32.15 -163.17
CA ALA A 523 63.43 -30.74 -163.54
C ALA A 523 64.87 -30.29 -163.85
N GLN A 524 65.86 -30.83 -163.13
CA GLN A 524 67.27 -30.53 -163.35
C GLN A 524 67.80 -31.08 -164.69
N MET A 525 67.38 -32.28 -165.13
CA MET A 525 67.75 -32.79 -166.45
C MET A 525 67.21 -31.93 -167.60
N LYS A 526 65.96 -31.46 -167.50
CA LYS A 526 65.34 -30.62 -168.55
C LYS A 526 65.95 -29.23 -168.66
N LEU A 527 66.59 -28.73 -167.60
CA LEU A 527 67.31 -27.46 -167.63
C LEU A 527 68.66 -27.59 -168.36
N ALA A 528 69.36 -28.70 -168.16
CA ALA A 528 70.67 -28.96 -168.78
C ALA A 528 70.58 -29.11 -170.32
N GLU A 529 69.52 -29.72 -170.86
CA GLU A 529 69.29 -29.78 -172.32
C GLU A 529 69.05 -28.39 -172.92
N LYS A 530 68.30 -27.53 -172.21
CA LYS A 530 67.95 -26.18 -172.69
C LYS A 530 69.14 -25.23 -172.73
N ASP A 531 70.12 -25.40 -171.86
CA ASP A 531 71.34 -24.59 -171.86
C ASP A 531 72.31 -25.02 -172.97
N GLY A 532 72.30 -26.30 -173.38
CA GLY A 532 73.09 -26.79 -174.51
C GLY A 532 72.68 -26.22 -175.88
N ASP A 533 71.39 -25.91 -176.07
CA ASP A 533 70.90 -25.34 -177.33
C ASP A 533 71.15 -23.83 -177.44
N LYS A 534 71.13 -23.11 -176.31
CA LYS A 534 71.50 -21.67 -176.28
C LYS A 534 72.97 -21.42 -176.61
N GLU A 535 73.87 -22.32 -176.21
CA GLU A 535 75.31 -22.17 -176.48
C GLU A 535 75.64 -22.29 -177.98
N LYS A 536 74.89 -23.13 -178.72
CA LYS A 536 75.02 -23.24 -180.19
C LYS A 536 74.52 -21.97 -180.90
N GLU A 537 73.48 -21.34 -180.36
CA GLU A 537 72.92 -20.08 -180.88
C GLU A 537 73.89 -18.91 -180.69
N ILE A 538 74.55 -18.83 -179.54
CA ILE A 538 75.61 -17.84 -179.23
C ILE A 538 76.79 -17.96 -180.20
N GLN A 539 77.20 -19.18 -180.58
CA GLN A 539 78.28 -19.37 -181.57
C GLN A 539 77.91 -18.90 -182.98
N SER A 540 76.62 -18.95 -183.35
CA SER A 540 76.15 -18.44 -184.64
C SER A 540 76.19 -16.91 -184.71
N LEU A 541 75.79 -16.24 -183.62
CA LEU A 541 75.78 -14.78 -183.51
C LEU A 541 77.20 -14.19 -183.50
N LYS A 542 78.16 -14.88 -182.87
CA LYS A 542 79.58 -14.47 -182.93
C LYS A 542 80.14 -14.44 -184.36
N ARG A 543 79.69 -15.36 -185.22
CA ARG A 543 80.15 -15.43 -186.62
C ARG A 543 79.63 -14.26 -187.45
N LEU A 544 78.42 -13.79 -187.16
CA LEU A 544 77.78 -12.66 -187.85
C LEU A 544 78.43 -11.32 -187.47
N ILE A 545 78.87 -11.18 -186.21
CA ILE A 545 79.56 -9.97 -185.73
C ILE A 545 80.91 -9.80 -186.43
N SER A 546 81.68 -10.87 -186.61
CA SER A 546 82.98 -10.80 -187.29
C SER A 546 82.89 -10.39 -188.77
N GLU A 547 81.81 -10.73 -189.47
CA GLU A 547 81.57 -10.33 -190.87
C GLU A 547 81.29 -8.81 -190.98
N LEU A 548 80.53 -8.26 -190.02
CA LEU A 548 80.21 -6.83 -189.98
C LEU A 548 81.42 -5.96 -189.60
N GLU A 549 82.30 -6.47 -188.75
CA GLU A 549 83.57 -5.80 -188.39
C GLU A 549 84.54 -5.72 -189.58
N PHE A 550 84.55 -6.74 -190.46
CA PHE A 550 85.37 -6.75 -191.68
C PHE A 550 84.91 -5.69 -192.70
N GLN A 551 83.60 -5.51 -192.88
CA GLN A 551 83.05 -4.50 -193.79
C GLN A 551 83.32 -3.06 -193.33
N LEU A 552 83.25 -2.80 -192.02
CA LEU A 552 83.56 -1.49 -191.44
C LEU A 552 85.04 -1.09 -191.65
N THR A 553 85.93 -2.07 -191.74
CA THR A 553 87.38 -1.87 -191.90
C THR A 553 87.78 -1.56 -193.34
N MET A 554 87.10 -2.16 -194.32
CA MET A 554 87.29 -1.87 -195.76
C MET A 554 86.82 -0.46 -196.16
N GLU A 555 85.67 -0.02 -195.63
CA GLU A 555 85.15 1.34 -195.83
C GLU A 555 86.07 2.43 -195.27
N LYS A 556 86.72 2.13 -194.13
CA LYS A 556 87.51 3.12 -193.39
C LYS A 556 88.70 3.68 -194.17
N ASN A 557 89.43 2.88 -194.93
CA ASN A 557 90.73 3.32 -195.43
C ASN A 557 90.84 3.43 -196.97
N ASN A 558 89.79 3.08 -197.70
CA ASN A 558 89.54 3.72 -198.99
C ASN A 558 89.46 5.27 -198.86
N ASN A 559 89.02 5.79 -197.70
CA ASN A 559 89.05 7.23 -197.40
C ASN A 559 90.47 7.78 -197.12
N GLU A 560 91.38 6.99 -196.56
CA GLU A 560 92.80 7.39 -196.35
C GLU A 560 93.55 7.55 -197.68
N SER A 561 93.27 6.66 -198.66
CA SER A 561 93.79 6.71 -200.02
C SER A 561 93.40 7.97 -200.79
N PHE A 562 92.20 8.51 -200.53
CA PHE A 562 91.70 9.74 -201.16
C PHE A 562 92.40 11.00 -200.61
N LEU A 563 92.64 11.05 -199.30
CA LEU A 563 93.30 12.18 -198.64
C LEU A 563 94.78 12.33 -199.03
N ASP A 564 95.47 11.24 -199.37
CA ASP A 564 96.90 11.30 -199.71
C ASP A 564 97.15 11.74 -201.17
N LYS A 565 96.20 11.50 -202.09
CA LYS A 565 96.24 12.07 -203.46
C LYS A 565 96.09 13.60 -203.45
N LEU A 566 95.19 14.14 -202.63
CA LEU A 566 95.03 15.58 -202.41
C LEU A 566 96.30 16.24 -201.84
N ARG A 567 97.04 15.50 -201.00
CA ARG A 567 98.30 15.97 -200.43
C ARG A 567 99.42 16.10 -201.48
N LYS A 568 99.41 15.24 -202.50
CA LYS A 568 100.35 15.27 -203.64
C LYS A 568 100.03 16.40 -204.63
N GLU A 569 98.76 16.75 -204.84
CA GLU A 569 98.35 17.91 -205.64
C GLU A 569 98.68 19.25 -204.97
N MET A 570 98.51 19.35 -203.64
CA MET A 570 98.86 20.55 -202.87
C MET A 570 100.35 20.87 -202.94
N LYS A 571 101.22 19.86 -203.02
CA LYS A 571 102.67 20.06 -203.14
C LYS A 571 103.07 20.49 -204.56
N HIS A 572 102.43 19.94 -205.59
CA HIS A 572 102.62 20.34 -206.99
C HIS A 572 102.27 21.82 -207.24
N LYS A 573 101.20 22.33 -206.60
CA LYS A 573 100.85 23.76 -206.63
C LYS A 573 101.80 24.65 -205.84
N SER A 574 102.42 24.14 -204.78
CA SER A 574 103.44 24.87 -204.02
C SER A 574 104.72 25.07 -204.83
N ASP A 575 105.10 24.07 -205.63
CA ASP A 575 106.28 24.12 -206.51
C ASP A 575 106.06 25.05 -207.73
N GLU A 576 104.80 25.23 -208.19
CA GLU A 576 104.42 26.23 -209.20
C GLU A 576 104.47 27.68 -208.67
N LEU A 577 104.14 27.86 -207.39
CA LEU A 577 104.14 29.17 -206.72
C LEU A 577 105.56 29.69 -206.48
N GLU A 578 106.51 28.80 -206.20
CA GLU A 578 107.91 29.15 -206.01
C GLU A 578 108.61 29.50 -207.34
N LYS A 579 108.18 28.90 -208.46
CA LYS A 579 108.56 29.30 -209.82
C LYS A 579 108.05 30.69 -210.22
N LEU A 580 106.79 31.01 -209.90
CA LEU A 580 106.25 32.36 -210.09
C LEU A 580 106.95 33.40 -209.18
N THR A 581 107.55 32.95 -208.07
CA THR A 581 108.34 33.79 -207.15
C THR A 581 109.78 34.00 -207.66
N GLN A 582 110.35 33.08 -208.43
CA GLN A 582 111.59 33.32 -209.20
C GLN A 582 111.41 34.46 -210.22
N GLU A 583 110.28 34.49 -210.93
CA GLU A 583 110.04 35.43 -212.04
C GLU A 583 109.78 36.87 -211.55
N ARG A 584 109.12 37.04 -210.39
CA ARG A 584 108.89 38.37 -209.79
C ARG A 584 110.18 39.04 -209.31
N THR A 585 111.11 38.31 -208.70
CA THR A 585 112.35 38.90 -208.16
C THR A 585 113.32 39.30 -209.27
N GLN A 586 113.32 38.58 -210.39
CA GLN A 586 114.03 38.95 -211.61
C GLN A 586 113.42 40.21 -212.26
N LEU A 587 112.09 40.38 -212.22
CA LEU A 587 111.39 41.59 -212.67
C LEU A 587 111.60 42.81 -211.75
N ILE A 588 111.86 42.63 -210.45
CA ILE A 588 112.14 43.75 -209.53
C ILE A 588 113.58 44.27 -209.65
N HIS A 589 114.62 43.45 -209.86
CA HIS A 589 116.00 43.98 -210.00
C HIS A 589 116.38 44.38 -211.44
N SER A 590 115.67 43.88 -212.45
CA SER A 590 115.64 44.54 -213.76
C SER A 590 114.86 45.87 -213.72
N LEU A 591 113.93 46.09 -212.78
CA LEU A 591 113.39 47.43 -212.49
C LEU A 591 114.40 48.34 -211.76
N SER A 592 115.41 47.76 -211.08
CA SER A 592 116.57 48.49 -210.58
C SER A 592 117.57 48.88 -211.68
N GLN A 593 117.41 48.39 -212.91
CA GLN A 593 118.22 48.79 -214.08
C GLN A 593 118.12 50.28 -214.42
N VAL A 594 117.14 51.04 -213.91
CA VAL A 594 116.74 52.33 -214.54
C VAL A 594 116.75 53.52 -213.59
N GLN A 595 116.85 53.34 -212.26
CA GLN A 595 116.86 54.47 -211.32
C GLN A 595 118.25 55.00 -210.95
N GLU A 596 119.33 54.31 -211.29
CA GLU A 596 120.69 54.84 -211.16
C GLU A 596 121.36 55.11 -212.52
N GLU A 597 120.59 55.44 -213.56
CA GLU A 597 121.11 56.44 -214.50
C GLU A 597 121.61 57.65 -213.68
N VAL A 598 122.85 58.11 -213.89
CA VAL A 598 123.26 59.48 -213.51
C VAL A 598 123.11 59.79 -212.01
N TYR A 599 123.98 59.26 -211.15
CA TYR A 599 124.93 60.02 -210.29
C TYR A 599 125.77 59.08 -209.43
#